data_AF-A0A519KT60-F1
#
_entry.id   AF-A0A519KT60-F1
#
_cell.length_a   1.000
_cell.length_b   1.000
_cell.length_c   1.000
_cell.angle_alpha   90.00
_cell.angle_beta   90.00
_cell.angle_gamma   90.00
#
_symmetry.space_group_name_H-M   'P 1'
#
loop_
_entity.id
_entity.type
_entity.pdbx_description
1 polymer ?
#
loop_
_entity_poly.entity_id
_entity_poly.type
_entity_poly.pdbx_seq_one_letter_code
_entity_poly.pdbx_strand_id
1 'polypeptide(L)'
;DLGYFVVGTAADARTARNLVRENEVDLALVDIHLSDGPTGVTVGRELGEDMGVTVLFMTANPGMVRGGVAGTIGVLSKPTDERAVQTAVDYALRRRQGQPVEFAPPELHVFA
;
A
#
# COMPACT_ATOMS: atom_id res chain seq x y z
N ASP A 1 -0.32 17.91 -7.78
CA ASP A 1 0.54 17.71 -6.61
C ASP A 1 -0.37 17.50 -5.40
N LEU A 2 -0.24 16.37 -4.71
CA LEU A 2 -1.19 15.91 -3.69
C LEU A 2 -0.75 16.28 -2.26
N GLY A 3 0.38 16.97 -2.11
CA GLY A 3 0.94 17.36 -0.81
C GLY A 3 1.69 16.23 -0.09
N TYR A 4 1.95 15.11 -0.77
CA TYR A 4 2.74 14.00 -0.25
C TYR A 4 4.20 14.09 -0.71
N PHE A 5 5.12 13.70 0.16
CA PHE A 5 6.52 13.55 -0.20
C PHE A 5 6.82 12.11 -0.59
N VAL A 6 7.31 11.90 -1.82
CA VAL A 6 7.71 10.57 -2.28
C VAL A 6 9.11 10.27 -1.76
N VAL A 7 9.19 9.45 -0.71
CA VAL A 7 10.45 9.03 -0.08
C VAL A 7 11.35 8.26 -1.05
N GLY A 8 10.76 7.46 -1.94
CA GLY A 8 11.49 6.73 -2.96
C GLY A 8 10.62 5.78 -3.76
N THR A 9 11.24 5.09 -4.73
CA THR A 9 10.61 4.01 -5.49
C THR A 9 11.50 2.78 -5.44
N ALA A 10 10.91 1.61 -5.28
CA ALA A 10 11.61 0.34 -5.26
C ALA A 10 11.07 -0.58 -6.35
N ALA A 11 11.98 -1.12 -7.16
CA ALA A 11 11.64 -2.09 -8.19
C ALA A 11 11.56 -3.53 -7.65
N ASP A 12 12.29 -3.83 -6.57
CA ASP A 12 12.43 -5.16 -5.99
C ASP A 12 12.25 -5.15 -4.46
N ALA A 13 12.09 -6.34 -3.90
CA ALA A 13 11.79 -6.53 -2.50
C ALA A 13 12.94 -6.11 -1.57
N ARG A 14 14.20 -6.19 -2.02
CA ARG A 14 15.35 -5.78 -1.21
C ARG A 14 15.39 -4.25 -1.06
N THR A 15 15.20 -3.54 -2.17
CA THR A 15 15.22 -2.09 -2.22
C THR A 15 14.06 -1.49 -1.42
N ALA A 16 12.88 -2.10 -1.49
CA ALA A 16 11.71 -1.66 -0.72
C ALA A 16 11.97 -1.69 0.80
N ARG A 17 12.57 -2.80 1.29
CA ARG A 17 12.92 -2.94 2.71
C ARG A 17 13.99 -1.96 3.15
N ASN A 18 15.00 -1.72 2.32
CA ASN A 18 16.05 -0.77 2.66
C ASN A 18 15.50 0.66 2.73
N LEU A 19 14.65 1.07 1.78
CA LEU A 19 14.01 2.39 1.83
C LEU A 19 13.25 2.62 3.13
N VAL A 20 12.47 1.63 3.59
CA VAL A 20 11.71 1.74 4.85
C VAL A 20 12.61 1.70 6.10
N ARG A 21 13.74 0.99 6.07
CA ARG A 21 14.70 0.97 7.19
C ARG A 21 15.49 2.26 7.32
N GLU A 22 15.76 2.91 6.18
CA GLU A 22 16.62 4.09 6.11
C GLU A 22 15.84 5.41 6.23
N ASN A 23 14.51 5.36 6.11
CA ASN A 23 13.65 6.55 6.09
C ASN A 23 12.36 6.32 6.88
N GLU A 24 11.77 7.40 7.39
CA GLU A 24 10.42 7.35 7.93
C GLU A 24 9.41 7.30 6.77
N VAL A 25 8.71 6.16 6.64
CA VAL A 25 7.69 5.94 5.61
C VAL A 25 6.34 5.72 6.26
N ASP A 26 5.41 6.64 6.05
CA ASP A 26 4.05 6.52 6.58
C ASP A 26 3.18 5.53 5.79
N LEU A 27 3.34 5.53 4.47
CA LEU A 27 2.51 4.75 3.56
C LEU A 27 3.33 4.20 2.38
N ALA A 28 3.08 2.94 2.03
CA ALA A 28 3.61 2.29 0.84
C ALA A 28 2.49 1.84 -0.10
N LEU A 29 2.63 2.18 -1.39
CA LEU A 29 1.85 1.61 -2.49
C LEU A 29 2.66 0.46 -3.10
N VAL A 30 2.16 -0.77 -2.97
CA VAL A 30 2.91 -1.98 -3.31
C VAL A 30 2.24 -2.73 -4.46
N ASP A 31 2.94 -2.96 -5.58
CA ASP A 31 2.48 -3.96 -6.55
C ASP A 31 2.78 -5.37 -6.02
N ILE A 32 1.91 -6.32 -6.33
CA ILE A 32 2.11 -7.74 -6.05
C ILE A 32 3.26 -8.30 -6.88
N HIS A 33 3.39 -7.86 -8.14
CA HIS A 33 4.44 -8.30 -9.05
C HIS A 33 5.53 -7.23 -9.12
N LEU A 34 6.63 -7.48 -8.42
CA LEU A 34 7.86 -6.68 -8.48
C LEU A 34 8.83 -7.27 -9.52
N SER A 35 9.95 -6.60 -9.77
CA SER A 35 10.94 -7.04 -10.76
C SER A 35 11.61 -8.38 -10.40
N ASP A 36 11.61 -8.74 -9.12
CA ASP A 36 12.10 -10.01 -8.58
C ASP A 36 11.00 -11.07 -8.41
N GLY A 37 9.82 -10.86 -9.00
CA GLY A 37 8.72 -11.82 -9.07
C GLY A 37 7.50 -11.41 -8.23
N PRO A 38 6.60 -12.36 -7.88
CA PRO A 38 5.39 -12.08 -7.08
C PRO A 38 5.72 -11.89 -5.58
N THR A 39 6.78 -11.15 -5.28
CA THR A 39 7.32 -10.91 -3.93
C THR A 39 6.56 -9.81 -3.18
N GLY A 40 5.74 -9.03 -3.88
CA GLY A 40 5.05 -7.86 -3.33
C GLY A 40 4.14 -8.18 -2.15
N VAL A 41 3.44 -9.32 -2.16
CA VAL A 41 2.57 -9.73 -1.03
C VAL A 41 3.39 -9.94 0.23
N THR A 42 4.51 -10.64 0.13
CA THR A 42 5.42 -10.88 1.25
C THR A 42 6.01 -9.56 1.76
N VAL A 43 6.47 -8.70 0.85
CA VAL A 43 6.98 -7.36 1.21
C VAL A 43 5.91 -6.55 1.94
N GLY A 44 4.71 -6.43 1.37
CA GLY A 44 3.62 -5.65 1.97
C GLY A 44 3.26 -6.13 3.37
N ARG A 45 3.21 -7.45 3.59
CA ARG A 45 3.00 -8.02 4.92
C ARG A 45 4.10 -7.62 5.90
N GLU A 46 5.37 -7.80 5.54
CA GLU A 46 6.52 -7.43 6.38
C GLU A 46 6.55 -5.93 6.71
N LEU A 47 6.28 -5.07 5.71
CA LEU A 47 6.21 -3.63 5.92
C LEU A 47 5.09 -3.25 6.91
N GLY A 48 3.93 -3.90 6.80
CA GLY A 48 2.77 -3.66 7.66
C GLY A 48 2.92 -4.20 9.09
N GLU A 49 3.18 -5.51 9.22
CA GLU A 49 3.25 -6.17 10.53
C GLU A 49 4.55 -5.86 11.29
N ASP A 50 5.70 -5.90 10.60
CA ASP A 50 6.99 -5.88 11.27
C ASP A 50 7.59 -4.47 11.34
N MET A 51 7.21 -3.57 10.43
CA MET A 51 7.78 -2.21 10.33
C MET A 51 6.78 -1.08 10.58
N GLY A 52 5.49 -1.39 10.76
CA GLY A 52 4.47 -0.40 11.11
C GLY A 52 4.15 0.60 10.00
N VAL A 53 4.48 0.29 8.74
CA VAL A 53 4.14 1.10 7.56
C VAL A 53 2.69 0.82 7.17
N THR A 54 1.92 1.86 6.84
CA THR A 54 0.59 1.65 6.26
C THR A 54 0.73 1.14 4.83
N VAL A 55 0.19 -0.05 4.52
CA VAL A 55 0.34 -0.64 3.18
C VAL A 55 -0.99 -0.68 2.44
N LEU A 56 -0.97 -0.21 1.19
CA LEU A 56 -1.99 -0.44 0.19
C LEU A 56 -1.37 -1.20 -0.98
N PHE A 57 -2.03 -2.27 -1.41
CA PHE A 57 -1.66 -2.91 -2.67
C PHE A 57 -2.25 -2.15 -3.86
N MET A 58 -1.51 -2.09 -4.97
CA MET A 58 -2.00 -1.57 -6.24
C MET A 58 -1.49 -2.45 -7.37
N THR A 59 -2.37 -3.24 -7.98
CA THR A 59 -1.93 -4.32 -8.88
C THR A 59 -2.98 -4.65 -9.94
N ALA A 60 -2.56 -5.22 -11.07
CA ALA A 60 -3.47 -5.75 -12.08
C ALA A 60 -4.08 -7.12 -11.68
N ASN A 61 -3.57 -7.76 -10.62
CA ASN A 61 -3.98 -9.10 -10.17
C ASN A 61 -4.55 -9.10 -8.74
N PRO A 62 -5.59 -8.29 -8.41
CA PRO A 62 -6.07 -8.13 -7.03
C PRO A 62 -6.62 -9.44 -6.43
N GLY A 63 -6.96 -10.42 -7.27
CA GLY A 63 -7.38 -11.77 -6.86
C GLY A 63 -6.42 -12.46 -5.88
N MET A 64 -5.11 -12.19 -6.01
CA MET A 64 -4.07 -12.81 -5.19
C MET A 64 -4.11 -12.39 -3.71
N VAL A 65 -4.77 -11.28 -3.39
CA VAL A 65 -4.86 -10.74 -2.01
C VAL A 65 -6.31 -10.59 -1.54
N ARG A 66 -7.29 -11.18 -2.24
CA ARG A 66 -8.71 -11.12 -1.84
C ARG A 66 -9.00 -11.68 -0.45
N GLY A 67 -8.15 -12.58 0.05
CA GLY A 67 -8.25 -13.13 1.40
C GLY A 67 -7.71 -12.20 2.49
N GLY A 68 -7.22 -11.02 2.13
CA GLY A 68 -6.50 -10.12 3.01
C GLY A 68 -5.03 -10.46 3.15
N VAL A 69 -4.25 -9.45 3.53
CA VAL A 69 -2.84 -9.60 3.91
C VAL A 69 -2.68 -8.90 5.25
N ALA A 70 -2.22 -9.66 6.25
CA ALA A 70 -2.08 -9.15 7.60
C ALA A 70 -1.20 -7.90 7.66
N GLY A 71 -1.55 -6.95 8.52
CA GLY A 71 -0.86 -5.67 8.66
C GLY A 71 -1.10 -4.65 7.52
N THR A 72 -1.96 -4.95 6.54
CA THR A 72 -2.20 -4.07 5.39
C THR A 72 -3.66 -3.63 5.28
N ILE A 73 -3.92 -2.51 4.59
CA ILE A 73 -5.25 -1.89 4.54
C ILE A 73 -6.16 -2.50 3.48
N GLY A 74 -5.63 -2.80 2.29
CA GLY A 74 -6.46 -3.19 1.16
C GLY A 74 -5.73 -3.17 -0.18
N VAL A 75 -6.50 -3.30 -1.25
CA VAL A 75 -6.00 -3.34 -2.63
C VAL A 75 -6.82 -2.46 -3.58
N LEU A 76 -6.11 -1.75 -4.45
CA LEU A 76 -6.62 -1.07 -5.64
C LEU A 76 -6.30 -1.92 -6.88
N SER A 77 -7.28 -2.09 -7.77
CA SER A 77 -7.05 -2.76 -9.06
C SER A 77 -6.49 -1.77 -10.07
N LYS A 78 -5.44 -2.16 -10.81
CA LYS A 78 -5.00 -1.46 -12.03
C LYS A 78 -5.91 -1.87 -13.21
N PRO A 79 -6.16 -0.99 -14.19
CA PRO A 79 -5.79 0.43 -14.19
C PRO A 79 -6.59 1.23 -13.15
N THR A 80 -5.96 2.26 -12.58
CA THR A 80 -6.60 3.19 -11.64
C THR A 80 -6.34 4.61 -12.11
N ASP A 81 -7.28 5.51 -11.89
CA ASP A 81 -7.08 6.95 -12.14
C ASP A 81 -6.43 7.64 -10.93
N GLU A 82 -5.96 8.88 -11.14
CA GLU A 82 -5.30 9.68 -10.12
C GLU A 82 -6.21 9.96 -8.91
N ARG A 83 -7.52 10.13 -9.14
CA ARG A 83 -8.48 10.43 -8.09
C ARG A 83 -8.67 9.23 -7.16
N ALA A 84 -8.78 8.03 -7.71
CA ALA A 84 -8.89 6.79 -6.94
C ALA A 84 -7.64 6.52 -6.11
N VAL A 85 -6.45 6.80 -6.64
CA VAL A 85 -5.20 6.73 -5.86
C VAL A 85 -5.21 7.76 -4.73
N GLN A 86 -5.57 9.01 -5.03
CA GLN A 86 -5.60 10.09 -4.05
C GLN A 86 -6.57 9.78 -2.89
N THR A 87 -7.79 9.35 -3.17
CA THR A 87 -8.79 9.06 -2.13
C THR A 87 -8.39 7.86 -1.28
N ALA A 88 -7.76 6.83 -1.87
CA ALA A 88 -7.26 5.69 -1.13
C ALA A 88 -6.07 6.05 -0.23
N VAL A 89 -5.14 6.88 -0.72
CA VAL A 89 -4.02 7.38 0.09
C VAL A 89 -4.53 8.24 1.26
N ASP A 90 -5.46 9.17 1.01
CA ASP A 90 -6.08 9.98 2.06
C ASP A 90 -6.77 9.09 3.12
N TYR A 91 -7.61 8.15 2.68
CA TYR A 91 -8.27 7.20 3.57
C TYR A 91 -7.28 6.43 4.46
N ALA A 92 -6.19 5.93 3.88
CA ALA A 92 -5.20 5.12 4.59
C ALA A 92 -4.38 5.96 5.60
N LEU A 93 -3.99 7.18 5.24
CA LEU A 93 -3.29 8.10 6.15
C LEU A 93 -4.19 8.59 7.29
N ARG A 94 -5.47 8.88 7.01
CA ARG A 94 -6.45 9.23 8.06
C ARG A 94 -6.66 8.08 9.04
N ARG A 95 -6.77 6.84 8.57
CA ARG A 95 -6.80 5.65 9.44
C ARG A 95 -5.54 5.54 10.30
N ARG A 96 -4.36 5.75 9.72
CA ARG A 96 -3.08 5.73 10.46
C ARG A 96 -3.07 6.75 11.60
N GLN A 97 -3.62 7.94 11.36
CA GLN A 97 -3.72 9.02 12.35
C GLN A 97 -4.85 8.83 13.38
N GLY A 98 -5.60 7.71 13.32
CA GLY A 98 -6.75 7.46 14.19
C GLY A 98 -7.93 8.39 13.93
N GLN A 99 -7.95 9.08 12.78
CA GLN A 99 -9.06 9.93 12.42
C GLN A 99 -10.27 9.09 12.00
N PRO A 100 -11.51 9.56 12.29
CA PRO A 100 -12.70 8.89 11.81
C PRO A 100 -12.70 8.82 10.28
N VAL A 101 -12.95 7.63 9.74
CA VAL A 101 -13.22 7.40 8.31
C VAL A 101 -14.60 6.78 8.17
N GLU A 102 -15.56 7.51 7.59
CA GLU A 102 -16.94 7.02 7.49
C GLU A 102 -17.09 5.93 6.43
N PHE A 103 -16.43 6.08 5.28
CA PHE A 103 -16.54 5.14 4.16
C PHE A 103 -15.19 4.94 3.49
N ALA A 104 -14.90 3.70 3.11
CA ALA A 104 -13.79 3.40 2.22
C ALA A 104 -14.10 3.91 0.80
N PRO A 105 -13.10 4.39 0.05
CA PRO A 105 -13.26 4.69 -1.37
C PRO A 105 -13.80 3.47 -2.14
N PRO A 106 -14.73 3.64 -3.10
CA PRO A 106 -15.35 2.52 -3.80
C PRO A 106 -14.34 1.70 -4.62
N GLU A 107 -13.23 2.29 -5.04
CA GLU A 107 -12.15 1.63 -5.77
C GLU A 107 -11.20 0.84 -4.86
N LEU A 108 -11.26 1.07 -3.54
CA LEU A 108 -10.43 0.40 -2.55
C LEU A 108 -11.16 -0.79 -1.94
N HIS A 109 -10.69 -2.00 -2.23
CA HIS A 109 -11.12 -3.19 -1.50
C HIS A 109 -10.34 -3.26 -0.19
N VAL A 110 -11.00 -2.90 0.92
CA VAL A 110 -10.43 -2.96 2.27
C VAL A 110 -10.41 -4.42 2.75
N PHE A 111 -9.29 -4.84 3.33
CA PHE A 111 -9.18 -6.16 3.94
C PHE A 111 -9.91 -6.21 5.29
N ALA A 112 -10.50 -7.36 5.59
CA ALA A 112 -11.26 -7.61 6.81
C ALA A 112 -10.36 -7.77 8.04
#